data_AF-A0A1R1EJD1-F1
#
_entry.id   AF-A0A1R1EJD1-F1
#
_cell.length_a   1.000
_cell.length_b   1.000
_cell.length_c   1.000
_cell.angle_alpha   90.00
_cell.angle_beta   90.00
_cell.angle_gamma   90.00
#
_symmetry.space_group_name_H-M   'P 1'
#
loop_
_entity.id
_entity.type
_entity.pdbx_description
1 polymer ?
#
loop_
_entity_poly.entity_id
_entity_poly.type
_entity_poly.pdbx_seq_one_letter_code
_entity_poly.pdbx_strand_id
1 'polypeptide(L)'
;MAIFSEEECHLKRVLPLFLGFILLLPLSIASASWAYPFVVYSGHIYQVTTQAVQPEDVGQKIGKVTKYSDREGTYRGNFSNMYPKGTGYYAIEGRSRQEAIAVRTGEDTYILAIQQGAYSGGPEMRTIWWLYTGIGIVAVACFAWAAKVMQKRRA
;
A
#
# COMPACT_ATOMS: atom_id res chain seq x y z
N MET A 1 35.25 34.76 -32.01
CA MET A 1 35.48 34.32 -30.61
C MET A 1 34.77 35.31 -29.68
N ALA A 2 33.43 35.27 -29.61
CA ALA A 2 32.62 36.21 -28.81
C ALA A 2 31.25 35.62 -28.42
N ILE A 3 30.72 34.66 -29.18
CA ILE A 3 29.39 34.05 -28.95
C ILE A 3 29.33 33.20 -27.67
N PHE A 4 30.46 32.64 -27.21
CA PHE A 4 30.51 31.83 -25.99
C PHE A 4 30.42 32.65 -24.69
N SER A 5 30.61 33.98 -24.76
CA SER A 5 30.60 34.86 -23.58
C SER A 5 29.19 35.36 -23.20
N GLU A 6 28.23 35.38 -24.13
CA GLU A 6 26.87 35.88 -23.87
C GLU A 6 26.00 34.84 -23.16
N GLU A 7 26.13 33.56 -23.53
CA GLU A 7 25.39 32.43 -22.93
C GLU A 7 25.70 32.28 -21.42
N GLU A 8 26.98 32.42 -21.02
CA GLU A 8 27.37 32.38 -19.61
C GLU A 8 26.83 33.57 -18.79
N CYS A 9 26.69 34.74 -19.42
CA CYS A 9 26.18 35.95 -18.76
C CYS A 9 24.67 35.84 -18.50
N HIS A 10 23.94 35.25 -19.45
CA HIS A 10 22.51 35.00 -19.30
C HIS A 10 22.23 33.98 -18.19
N LEU A 11 22.95 32.85 -18.18
CA LEU A 11 22.77 31.79 -17.19
C LEU A 11 22.99 32.29 -15.75
N LYS A 12 24.01 33.11 -15.51
CA LYS A 12 24.32 33.67 -14.17
C LYS A 12 23.24 34.66 -13.67
N ARG A 13 22.48 35.30 -14.58
CA ARG A 13 21.38 36.21 -14.24
C ARG A 13 20.05 35.50 -14.03
N VAL A 14 19.78 34.41 -14.75
CA VAL A 14 18.56 33.61 -14.56
C VAL A 14 18.67 32.57 -13.45
N LEU A 15 19.87 32.10 -13.12
CA LEU A 15 20.12 31.13 -12.04
C LEU A 15 19.56 31.55 -10.67
N PRO A 16 19.75 32.80 -10.18
CA PRO A 16 19.17 33.21 -8.89
C PRO A 16 17.64 33.31 -8.93
N LEU A 17 17.04 33.66 -10.08
CA LEU A 17 15.59 33.67 -10.26
C LEU A 17 15.02 32.24 -10.23
N PHE A 18 15.73 31.28 -10.85
CA PHE A 18 15.36 29.87 -10.85
C PHE A 18 15.53 29.23 -9.47
N LEU A 19 16.62 29.54 -8.75
CA LEU A 19 16.83 29.08 -7.37
C LEU A 19 15.79 29.68 -6.42
N GLY A 20 15.46 30.96 -6.58
CA GLY A 20 14.41 31.63 -5.81
C GLY A 20 13.03 31.02 -6.05
N PHE A 21 12.72 30.64 -7.29
CA PHE A 21 11.47 29.95 -7.62
C PHE A 21 11.36 28.56 -6.97
N ILE A 22 12.46 27.80 -6.92
CA ILE A 22 12.52 26.50 -6.22
C ILE A 22 12.30 26.67 -4.70
N LEU A 23 12.78 27.78 -4.12
CA LEU A 23 12.61 28.08 -2.69
C LEU A 23 11.16 28.50 -2.33
N LEU A 24 10.37 28.92 -3.32
CA LEU A 24 8.95 29.27 -3.15
C LEU A 24 8.01 28.05 -3.29
N LEU A 25 8.53 26.86 -3.61
CA LEU A 25 7.74 25.65 -3.60
C LEU A 25 7.44 25.26 -2.14
N PRO A 26 6.16 25.17 -1.73
CA PRO A 26 5.84 24.74 -0.38
C PRO A 26 6.29 23.28 -0.22
N LEU A 27 7.30 23.07 0.63
CA LEU A 27 7.67 21.76 1.17
C LEU A 27 6.58 21.31 2.16
N SER A 28 5.41 20.95 1.62
CA SER A 28 4.32 20.41 2.42
C SER A 28 4.67 18.97 2.83
N ILE A 29 5.20 18.80 4.04
CA ILE A 29 5.29 17.48 4.67
C ILE A 29 3.87 17.13 5.13
N ALA A 30 3.14 16.39 4.30
CA ALA A 30 1.83 15.88 4.68
C ALA A 30 2.02 14.84 5.79
N SER A 31 1.54 15.15 7.00
CA SER A 31 1.38 14.17 8.07
C SER A 31 0.03 13.50 7.88
N ALA A 32 0.04 12.21 7.58
CA ALA A 32 -1.18 11.42 7.50
C ALA A 32 -1.38 10.70 8.85
N SER A 33 -2.62 10.71 9.35
CA SER A 33 -3.04 9.86 10.46
C SER A 33 -4.29 9.06 10.06
N TRP A 34 -4.29 7.77 10.37
CA TRP A 34 -5.49 6.94 10.20
C TRP A 34 -6.66 7.47 11.04
N ALA A 35 -7.87 7.40 10.48
CA ALA A 35 -9.08 7.91 11.11
C ALA A 35 -9.64 7.02 12.23
N TYR A 36 -9.28 5.72 12.27
CA TYR A 36 -9.79 4.76 13.25
C TYR A 36 -8.83 3.59 13.49
N PRO A 37 -8.95 2.87 14.62
CA PRO A 37 -8.22 1.63 14.86
C PRO A 37 -8.72 0.50 13.94
N PHE A 38 -7.77 -0.26 13.40
CA PHE A 38 -8.09 -1.39 12.55
C PHE A 38 -7.05 -2.52 12.65
N VAL A 39 -7.48 -3.68 12.18
CA VAL A 39 -6.64 -4.83 11.89
C VAL A 39 -6.82 -5.23 10.45
N VAL A 40 -5.79 -5.82 9.85
CA VAL A 40 -5.84 -6.41 8.53
C VAL A 40 -5.79 -7.92 8.69
N TYR A 41 -6.75 -8.59 8.09
CA TYR A 41 -6.81 -10.04 8.05
C TYR A 41 -7.13 -10.50 6.63
N SER A 42 -6.32 -11.42 6.12
CA SER A 42 -6.53 -12.02 4.78
C SER A 42 -6.75 -10.98 3.67
N GLY A 43 -5.97 -9.89 3.69
CA GLY A 43 -6.02 -8.84 2.68
C GLY A 43 -7.18 -7.85 2.81
N HIS A 44 -7.95 -7.88 3.90
CA HIS A 44 -9.07 -6.97 4.14
C HIS A 44 -8.88 -6.15 5.42
N ILE A 45 -9.38 -4.92 5.43
CA ILE A 45 -9.42 -4.04 6.60
C ILE A 45 -10.63 -4.44 7.47
N TYR A 46 -10.40 -4.60 8.76
CA TYR A 46 -11.45 -4.74 9.77
C TYR A 46 -11.32 -3.59 10.76
N GLN A 47 -12.31 -2.70 10.77
CA GLN A 47 -12.41 -1.62 11.75
C GLN A 47 -12.73 -2.21 13.11
N VAL A 48 -11.89 -1.88 14.10
CA VAL A 48 -12.10 -2.31 15.48
C VAL A 48 -13.13 -1.39 16.11
N THR A 49 -14.18 -1.99 16.68
CA THR A 49 -15.26 -1.26 17.33
C THR A 49 -15.04 -1.18 18.85
N THR A 50 -15.97 -0.60 19.60
CA THR A 50 -15.99 -0.65 21.06
C THR A 50 -16.81 -1.82 21.61
N GLN A 51 -17.46 -2.60 20.74
CA GLN A 51 -18.35 -3.68 21.14
C GLN A 51 -17.54 -4.91 21.55
N ALA A 52 -17.80 -5.42 22.76
CA ALA A 52 -17.25 -6.68 23.22
C ALA A 52 -17.93 -7.86 22.50
N VAL A 53 -17.17 -8.93 22.29
CA VAL A 53 -17.69 -10.24 21.87
C VAL A 53 -17.66 -11.14 23.09
N GLN A 54 -18.79 -11.78 23.39
CA GLN A 54 -18.93 -12.68 24.51
C GLN A 54 -18.01 -13.90 24.34
N PRO A 55 -17.32 -14.37 25.38
CA PRO A 55 -16.41 -15.53 25.29
C PRO A 55 -17.08 -16.79 24.72
N GLU A 56 -18.34 -17.02 25.04
CA GLU A 56 -19.16 -18.13 24.52
C GLU A 56 -19.42 -18.07 23.00
N ASP A 57 -19.37 -16.87 22.41
CA ASP A 57 -19.55 -16.66 20.96
C ASP A 57 -18.21 -16.67 20.20
N VAL A 58 -17.08 -16.81 20.89
CA VAL A 58 -15.75 -16.82 20.27
C VAL A 58 -15.41 -18.22 19.79
N GLY A 59 -15.26 -18.35 18.48
CA GLY A 59 -14.86 -19.59 17.84
C GLY A 59 -13.34 -19.78 17.78
N GLN A 60 -12.93 -20.68 16.89
CA GLN A 60 -11.52 -21.02 16.71
C GLN A 60 -10.63 -19.81 16.33
N LYS A 61 -9.35 -19.90 16.70
CA LYS A 61 -8.33 -18.94 16.26
C LYS A 61 -8.08 -19.05 14.76
N ILE A 62 -8.19 -17.95 14.05
CA ILE A 62 -8.05 -17.87 12.58
C ILE A 62 -6.80 -17.13 12.13
N GLY A 63 -6.15 -16.40 13.03
CA GLY A 63 -4.97 -15.62 12.69
C GLY A 63 -4.35 -14.90 13.87
N LYS A 64 -3.40 -14.03 13.53
CA LYS A 64 -2.77 -13.11 14.48
C LYS A 64 -2.16 -11.92 13.74
N VAL A 65 -1.93 -10.82 14.47
CA VAL A 65 -1.11 -9.69 14.01
C VAL A 65 0.31 -10.19 13.76
N THR A 66 0.79 -9.96 12.54
CA THR A 66 2.17 -10.25 12.10
C THR A 66 3.04 -9.00 12.09
N LYS A 67 2.45 -7.83 11.89
CA LYS A 67 3.13 -6.53 11.91
C LYS A 67 2.26 -5.48 12.62
N TYR A 68 2.91 -4.70 13.48
CA TYR A 68 2.33 -3.55 14.15
C TYR A 68 3.09 -2.29 13.72
N SER A 69 2.37 -1.19 13.51
CA SER A 69 2.93 0.16 13.41
C SER A 69 1.82 1.16 13.57
N ASP A 70 2.04 2.19 14.37
CA ASP A 70 1.19 3.38 14.52
C ASP A 70 1.47 4.46 13.48
N ARG A 71 2.50 4.27 12.64
CA ARG A 71 2.85 5.18 11.55
C ARG A 71 2.04 4.82 10.31
N GLU A 72 1.35 5.81 9.77
CA GLU A 72 0.54 5.61 8.57
C GLU A 72 1.37 5.10 7.38
N GLY A 73 0.82 4.12 6.67
CA GLY A 73 1.47 3.47 5.55
C GLY A 73 0.76 2.19 5.12
N THR A 74 1.33 1.55 4.11
CA THR A 74 0.87 0.24 3.64
C THR A 74 1.84 -0.84 4.09
N TYR A 75 1.33 -1.83 4.84
CA TYR A 75 2.13 -2.90 5.40
C TYR A 75 1.72 -4.26 4.84
N ARG A 76 2.60 -5.25 4.96
CA ARG A 76 2.33 -6.61 4.49
C ARG A 76 1.82 -7.51 5.61
N GLY A 77 1.05 -8.52 5.21
CA GLY A 77 0.53 -9.55 6.11
C GLY A 77 -0.62 -9.05 6.96
N ASN A 78 -0.89 -9.76 8.05
CA ASN A 78 -1.86 -9.33 9.03
C ASN A 78 -1.27 -8.17 9.83
N PHE A 79 -1.79 -6.98 9.59
CA PHE A 79 -1.30 -5.72 10.11
C PHE A 79 -2.24 -5.16 11.19
N SER A 80 -1.73 -4.38 12.13
CA SER A 80 -2.56 -3.55 13.00
C SER A 80 -1.90 -2.21 13.27
N ASN A 81 -2.73 -1.17 13.33
CA ASN A 81 -2.30 0.15 13.75
C ASN A 81 -2.35 0.40 15.26
N MET A 82 -2.94 -0.53 16.02
CA MET A 82 -3.17 -0.37 17.46
C MET A 82 -2.65 -1.56 18.26
N TYR A 83 -2.78 -2.77 17.73
CA TYR A 83 -2.46 -3.98 18.49
C TYR A 83 -1.07 -4.54 18.18
N PRO A 84 -0.33 -4.99 19.20
CA PRO A 84 1.01 -5.52 19.04
C PRO A 84 1.04 -6.83 18.23
N LYS A 85 2.22 -7.15 17.72
CA LYS A 85 2.48 -8.43 17.05
C LYS A 85 2.13 -9.60 17.98
N GLY A 86 1.41 -10.58 17.47
CA GLY A 86 0.96 -11.75 18.22
C GLY A 86 -0.48 -11.69 18.71
N THR A 87 -1.13 -10.51 18.72
CA THR A 87 -2.56 -10.37 19.02
C THR A 87 -3.38 -11.30 18.12
N GLY A 88 -4.23 -12.12 18.73
CA GLY A 88 -4.97 -13.18 18.03
C GLY A 88 -6.26 -12.68 17.38
N TYR A 89 -6.59 -13.28 16.24
CA TYR A 89 -7.88 -13.14 15.57
C TYR A 89 -8.65 -14.44 15.68
N TYR A 90 -9.94 -14.34 15.93
CA TYR A 90 -10.83 -15.47 16.18
C TYR A 90 -12.09 -15.36 15.34
N ALA A 91 -12.65 -16.50 14.97
CA ALA A 91 -13.98 -16.55 14.38
C ALA A 91 -15.03 -16.14 15.43
N ILE A 92 -16.20 -15.72 14.97
CA ILE A 92 -17.37 -15.49 15.81
C ILE A 92 -18.41 -16.51 15.38
N GLU A 93 -18.95 -17.27 16.33
CA GLU A 93 -19.95 -18.30 16.05
C GLU A 93 -21.18 -17.69 15.36
N GLY A 94 -21.70 -18.38 14.35
CA GLY A 94 -22.85 -17.89 13.57
C GLY A 94 -22.60 -16.66 12.68
N ARG A 95 -21.36 -16.15 12.59
CA ARG A 95 -21.01 -15.04 11.68
C ARG A 95 -19.92 -15.39 10.67
N SER A 96 -20.04 -14.82 9.48
CA SER A 96 -19.04 -14.96 8.43
C SER A 96 -17.76 -14.18 8.77
N ARG A 97 -16.60 -14.80 8.54
CA ARG A 97 -15.29 -14.14 8.74
C ARG A 97 -15.10 -12.95 7.81
N GLN A 98 -15.81 -12.94 6.68
CA GLN A 98 -15.82 -11.86 5.72
C GLN A 98 -16.62 -10.66 6.21
N GLU A 99 -17.50 -10.83 7.20
CA GLU A 99 -18.29 -9.73 7.78
C GLU A 99 -17.62 -9.18 9.04
N ALA A 100 -17.20 -10.08 9.94
CA ALA A 100 -16.60 -9.69 11.21
C ALA A 100 -15.68 -10.76 11.79
N ILE A 101 -14.76 -10.33 12.64
CA ILE A 101 -13.86 -11.18 13.42
C ILE A 101 -13.76 -10.66 14.86
N ALA A 102 -13.36 -11.54 15.79
CA ALA A 102 -13.03 -11.18 17.15
C ALA A 102 -11.52 -10.93 17.29
N VAL A 103 -11.14 -9.82 17.92
CA VAL A 103 -9.74 -9.47 18.23
C VAL A 103 -9.51 -9.56 19.73
N ARG A 104 -8.53 -10.38 20.14
CA ARG A 104 -8.23 -10.58 21.57
C ARG A 104 -7.46 -9.39 22.15
N THR A 105 -8.00 -8.75 23.16
CA THR A 105 -7.40 -7.56 23.81
C THR A 105 -6.87 -7.84 25.22
N GLY A 106 -7.29 -8.95 25.85
CA GLY A 106 -6.84 -9.37 27.17
C GLY A 106 -6.98 -10.88 27.36
N GLU A 107 -6.91 -11.32 28.62
CA GLU A 107 -7.31 -12.67 29.01
C GLU A 107 -8.84 -12.78 28.89
N ASP A 108 -9.31 -13.69 28.04
CA ASP A 108 -10.72 -13.90 27.68
C ASP A 108 -11.53 -12.65 27.29
N THR A 109 -10.85 -11.58 26.89
CA THR A 109 -11.48 -10.35 26.41
C THR A 109 -11.30 -10.20 24.91
N TYR A 110 -12.42 -10.01 24.21
CA TYR A 110 -12.49 -9.93 22.76
C TYR A 110 -13.33 -8.73 22.32
N ILE A 111 -12.87 -8.04 21.28
CA ILE A 111 -13.56 -6.91 20.67
C ILE A 111 -13.93 -7.26 19.23
N LEU A 112 -15.12 -6.82 18.83
CA LEU A 112 -15.65 -6.98 17.48
C LEU A 112 -14.88 -6.07 16.50
N ALA A 113 -14.41 -6.66 15.40
CA ALA A 113 -13.89 -5.92 14.26
C ALA A 113 -14.70 -6.23 13.00
N ILE A 114 -15.19 -5.19 12.32
CA ILE A 114 -16.11 -5.28 11.17
C ILE A 114 -15.35 -5.00 9.88
N GLN A 115 -15.54 -5.83 8.87
CA GLN A 115 -14.89 -5.69 7.56
C GLN A 115 -15.29 -4.38 6.87
N GLN A 116 -14.31 -3.66 6.32
CA GLN A 116 -14.50 -2.40 5.58
C GLN A 116 -14.09 -2.51 4.10
N GLY A 117 -13.59 -3.66 3.66
CA GLY A 117 -13.17 -3.91 2.28
C GLY A 117 -11.68 -4.28 2.14
N ALA A 118 -11.17 -4.23 0.92
CA ALA A 118 -9.82 -4.66 0.58
C ALA A 118 -8.74 -3.71 1.12
N TYR A 119 -7.64 -4.27 1.61
CA TYR A 119 -6.45 -3.54 2.04
C TYR A 119 -5.42 -3.47 0.92
N SER A 120 -4.93 -2.26 0.62
CA SER A 120 -3.95 -2.00 -0.45
C SER A 120 -2.66 -2.81 -0.35
N GLY A 121 -2.27 -3.25 0.86
CA GLY A 121 -1.10 -4.09 1.12
C GLY A 121 -1.32 -5.60 0.94
N GLY A 122 -2.52 -6.00 0.49
CA GLY A 122 -2.89 -7.39 0.28
C GLY A 122 -2.13 -8.08 -0.87
N PRO A 123 -2.15 -9.43 -0.90
CA PRO A 123 -1.44 -10.21 -1.92
C PRO A 123 -1.94 -9.99 -3.35
N GLU A 124 -3.20 -9.55 -3.53
CA GLU A 124 -3.84 -9.44 -4.86
C GLU A 124 -3.15 -8.42 -5.78
N MET A 125 -2.66 -7.30 -5.23
CA MET A 125 -1.96 -6.28 -6.02
C MET A 125 -0.76 -6.87 -6.76
N ARG A 126 -0.09 -7.89 -6.19
CA ARG A 126 1.16 -8.44 -6.73
C ARG A 126 0.97 -9.20 -8.04
N THR A 127 -0.14 -9.89 -8.23
CA THR A 127 -0.38 -10.73 -9.43
C THR A 127 -0.56 -9.88 -10.69
N ILE A 128 -1.18 -8.71 -10.54
CA ILE A 128 -1.53 -7.82 -11.66
C ILE A 128 -0.27 -7.19 -12.28
N TRP A 129 0.70 -6.76 -11.48
CA TRP A 129 1.95 -6.16 -11.98
C TRP A 129 2.79 -7.15 -12.78
N TRP A 130 2.95 -8.40 -12.32
CA TRP A 130 3.69 -9.43 -13.06
C TRP A 130 3.04 -9.76 -14.41
N LEU A 131 1.70 -9.74 -14.48
CA LEU A 131 0.97 -9.93 -15.73
C LEU A 131 1.30 -8.82 -16.74
N TYR A 132 1.23 -7.55 -16.32
CA TYR A 132 1.54 -6.41 -17.18
C TYR A 132 3.01 -6.38 -17.63
N THR A 133 3.95 -6.73 -16.75
CA THR A 133 5.37 -6.87 -17.12
C THR A 133 5.57 -7.96 -18.18
N GLY A 134 4.92 -9.11 -18.04
CA GLY A 134 4.98 -10.19 -19.03
C GLY A 134 4.45 -9.76 -20.40
N ILE A 135 3.29 -9.10 -20.43
CA ILE A 135 2.69 -8.54 -21.66
C ILE A 135 3.63 -7.54 -22.33
N GLY A 136 4.26 -6.65 -21.55
CA GLY A 136 5.22 -5.67 -22.07
C GLY A 136 6.43 -6.30 -22.75
N ILE A 137 7.01 -7.34 -22.14
CA ILE A 137 8.15 -8.08 -22.73
C ILE A 137 7.76 -8.73 -24.06
N VAL A 138 6.59 -9.37 -24.12
CA VAL A 138 6.09 -10.00 -25.36
C VAL A 138 5.85 -8.97 -26.45
N ALA A 139 5.27 -7.81 -26.13
CA ALA A 139 5.04 -6.74 -27.09
C ALA A 139 6.35 -6.22 -27.71
N VAL A 140 7.38 -6.00 -26.88
CA VAL A 140 8.71 -5.57 -27.35
C VAL A 140 9.37 -6.63 -28.24
N ALA A 141 9.29 -7.91 -27.87
CA ALA A 141 9.83 -9.00 -28.67
C ALA A 141 9.13 -9.10 -30.05
N CYS A 142 7.81 -9.00 -30.08
CA CYS A 142 7.02 -8.97 -31.31
C CYS A 142 7.39 -7.78 -32.20
N PHE A 143 7.58 -6.60 -31.62
CA PHE A 143 7.98 -5.40 -32.35
C PHE A 143 9.39 -5.55 -32.95
N ALA A 144 10.35 -6.05 -32.17
CA ALA A 144 11.71 -6.30 -32.64
C ALA A 144 11.75 -7.34 -33.76
N TRP A 145 10.94 -8.41 -33.64
CA TRP A 145 10.82 -9.42 -34.69
C TRP A 145 10.21 -8.83 -35.97
N ALA A 146 9.11 -8.08 -35.87
CA ALA A 146 8.49 -7.41 -37.01
C ALA A 146 9.46 -6.43 -37.70
N ALA A 147 10.21 -5.64 -36.93
CA ALA A 147 11.24 -4.74 -37.45
C ALA A 147 12.33 -5.51 -38.22
N LYS A 148 12.80 -6.63 -37.68
CA LYS A 148 13.79 -7.50 -38.35
C LYS A 148 13.24 -8.11 -39.65
N VAL A 149 11.98 -8.54 -39.65
CA VAL A 149 11.30 -9.06 -40.85
C VAL A 149 11.16 -7.96 -41.91
N MET A 150 10.82 -6.73 -41.52
CA MET A 150 10.72 -5.59 -42.44
C MET A 150 12.08 -5.21 -43.04
N GLN A 151 13.16 -5.23 -42.25
CA GLN A 151 14.51 -4.99 -42.75
C GLN A 151 14.95 -6.05 -43.77
N LYS A 152 14.68 -7.34 -43.48
CA LYS A 152 15.00 -8.45 -44.39
C LYS A 152 14.22 -8.41 -45.71
N ARG A 153 13.02 -7.80 -45.73
CA ARG A 153 12.22 -7.62 -46.96
C ARG A 153 12.63 -6.41 -47.79
N ARG A 154 13.45 -5.50 -47.24
CA ARG A 154 13.96 -4.29 -47.91
C ARG A 154 15.38 -4.45 -48.46
N ALA A 155 16.07 -5.53 -48.10
CA ALA A 155 17.37 -5.95 -48.66
C ALA A 155 17.14 -7.04 -49.70
#